data_AF-A0A9E4KEH3-F1
#
_entry.id   AF-A0A9E4KEH3-F1
#
_cell.length_a   1.000
_cell.length_b   1.000
_cell.length_c   1.000
_cell.angle_alpha   90.00
_cell.angle_beta   90.00
_cell.angle_gamma   90.00
#
_symmetry.space_group_name_H-M   'P 1'
#
loop_
_entity.id
_entity.type
_entity.pdbx_description
1 polymer ?
#
loop_
_entity_poly.entity_id
_entity_poly.type
_entity_poly.pdbx_seq_one_letter_code
_entity_poly.pdbx_strand_id
1 'polypeptide(L)'
;VWSVNLAASALKASSAGLSTVVTAAAQGGMGYYTTYVVGLAAQRYFSQGRSWGSDGPKTIVQQILDNVDKDSILQQASDDIRQRLKLAK
;
A
#
# COMPACT_ATOMS: atom_id res chain seq x y z
N VAL A 1 3.52 29.05 -29.80
CA VAL A 1 3.22 28.89 -28.35
C VAL A 1 1.99 28.01 -28.08
N TRP A 2 0.85 28.21 -28.75
CA TRP A 2 -0.37 27.41 -28.51
C TRP A 2 -0.22 25.93 -28.88
N SER A 3 0.36 25.60 -30.04
CA SER A 3 0.54 24.20 -30.48
C SER A 3 1.50 23.42 -29.58
N VAL A 4 2.54 24.10 -29.07
CA VAL A 4 3.48 23.51 -28.09
C VAL A 4 2.77 23.29 -26.75
N ASN A 5 1.91 24.23 -26.30
CA ASN A 5 1.11 24.04 -25.09
C ASN A 5 0.07 22.93 -25.24
N LEU A 6 -0.53 22.76 -26.43
CA LEU A 6 -1.47 21.68 -26.71
C LEU A 6 -0.77 20.32 -26.74
N ALA A 7 0.37 20.23 -27.44
CA ALA A 7 1.21 19.03 -27.45
C ALA A 7 1.75 18.69 -26.04
N ALA A 8 2.20 19.70 -25.29
CA ALA A 8 2.63 19.53 -23.90
C ALA A 8 1.46 19.15 -22.98
N SER A 9 0.25 19.67 -23.21
CA SER A 9 -0.96 19.28 -22.48
C SER A 9 -1.41 17.88 -22.82
N ALA A 10 -1.29 17.45 -24.08
CA ALA A 10 -1.57 16.09 -24.52
C ALA A 10 -0.54 15.11 -23.95
N LEU A 11 0.75 15.47 -23.98
CA LEU A 11 1.82 14.70 -23.34
C LEU A 11 1.61 14.63 -21.84
N LYS A 12 1.32 15.74 -21.16
CA LYS A 12 0.94 15.75 -19.73
C LYS A 12 -0.31 14.94 -19.47
N ALA A 13 -1.36 15.04 -20.27
CA ALA A 13 -2.57 14.23 -20.11
C ALA A 13 -2.28 12.74 -20.29
N SER A 14 -1.38 12.39 -21.22
CA SER A 14 -0.95 11.02 -21.46
C SER A 14 -0.03 10.49 -20.35
N SER A 15 0.86 11.32 -19.81
CA SER A 15 1.89 10.92 -18.85
C SER A 15 1.49 11.10 -17.39
N ALA A 16 0.63 12.09 -17.09
CA ALA A 16 0.15 12.39 -15.74
C ALA A 16 -0.73 11.28 -15.19
N GLY A 17 -1.29 10.41 -16.03
CA GLY A 17 -1.95 9.19 -15.58
C GLY A 17 -0.94 8.12 -15.13
N LEU A 18 0.14 7.92 -15.90
CA LEU A 18 1.07 6.81 -15.64
C LEU A 18 2.00 7.10 -14.45
N SER A 19 2.56 8.31 -14.35
CA SER A 19 3.42 8.68 -13.22
C SER A 19 2.64 8.74 -11.91
N THR A 20 1.40 9.24 -11.95
CA THR A 20 0.49 9.24 -10.79
C THR A 20 0.14 7.83 -10.36
N VAL A 21 -0.21 6.94 -11.30
CA VAL A 21 -0.52 5.54 -10.98
C VAL A 21 0.68 4.82 -10.38
N VAL A 22 1.89 5.01 -10.93
CA VAL A 22 3.11 4.39 -10.39
C VAL A 22 3.42 4.91 -8.99
N THR A 23 3.39 6.23 -8.79
CA THR A 23 3.70 6.85 -7.49
C THR A 23 2.65 6.49 -6.44
N ALA A 24 1.37 6.59 -6.80
CA ALA A 24 0.26 6.26 -5.90
C ALA A 24 0.21 4.77 -5.56
N ALA A 25 0.57 3.87 -6.50
CA ALA A 25 0.69 2.45 -6.21
C ALA A 25 1.81 2.17 -5.20
N ALA A 26 2.99 2.79 -5.36
CA ALA A 26 4.09 2.64 -4.42
C ALA A 26 3.72 3.18 -3.02
N GLN A 27 3.17 4.39 -2.94
CA GLN A 27 2.80 5.03 -1.66
C GLN A 27 1.62 4.32 -1.00
N GLY A 28 0.57 4.02 -1.76
CA GLY A 28 -0.59 3.32 -1.25
C GLY A 28 -0.29 1.87 -0.89
N GLY A 29 0.63 1.20 -1.62
CA GLY A 29 1.07 -0.15 -1.31
C GLY A 29 1.71 -0.24 0.07
N MET A 30 2.57 0.71 0.41
CA MET A 30 3.15 0.82 1.75
C MET A 30 2.09 1.08 2.83
N GLY A 31 1.13 1.97 2.58
CA GLY A 31 0.02 2.23 3.52
C GLY A 31 -0.92 1.02 3.73
N TYR A 32 -1.11 0.23 2.68
CA TYR A 32 -1.83 -1.04 2.76
C TYR A 32 -1.09 -2.03 3.65
N TYR A 33 0.22 -2.21 3.41
CA TYR A 33 1.06 -3.12 4.19
C TYR A 33 1.05 -2.76 5.68
N THR A 34 1.21 -1.48 6.02
CA THR A 34 1.20 -1.05 7.43
C THR A 34 -0.14 -1.34 8.10
N THR A 35 -1.25 -1.08 7.40
CA THR A 35 -2.60 -1.35 7.90
C THR A 35 -2.83 -2.86 8.11
N TYR A 36 -2.32 -3.68 7.19
CA TYR A 36 -2.37 -5.13 7.30
C TYR A 36 -1.61 -5.65 8.54
N VAL A 37 -0.39 -5.19 8.76
CA VAL A 37 0.42 -5.54 9.95
C VAL A 37 -0.28 -5.12 11.24
N VAL A 38 -0.87 -3.93 11.29
CA VAL A 38 -1.65 -3.47 12.45
C VAL A 38 -2.87 -4.36 12.68
N GLY A 39 -3.56 -4.77 11.62
CA GLY A 39 -4.68 -5.71 11.69
C GLY A 39 -4.28 -7.08 12.26
N LEU A 40 -3.14 -7.62 11.83
CA LEU A 40 -2.58 -8.85 12.39
C LEU A 40 -2.21 -8.70 13.86
N ALA A 41 -1.59 -7.58 14.24
CA ALA A 41 -1.25 -7.29 15.63
C ALA A 41 -2.52 -7.22 16.50
N ALA A 42 -3.56 -6.54 16.00
CA ALA A 42 -4.86 -6.47 16.67
C ALA A 42 -5.52 -7.86 16.78
N GLN A 43 -5.53 -8.66 15.71
CA GLN A 43 -6.04 -10.02 15.72
C GLN A 43 -5.31 -10.86 16.77
N ARG A 44 -3.99 -10.74 16.86
CA ARG A 44 -3.19 -11.47 17.84
C ARG A 44 -3.53 -11.05 19.26
N TYR A 45 -3.61 -9.75 19.53
CA TYR A 45 -4.03 -9.19 20.82
C TYR A 45 -5.40 -9.68 21.25
N PHE A 46 -6.39 -9.66 20.34
CA PHE A 46 -7.74 -10.14 20.65
C PHE A 46 -7.79 -11.66 20.84
N SER A 47 -7.02 -12.44 20.05
CA SER A 47 -6.93 -13.90 20.20
C SER A 47 -6.34 -14.34 21.54
N GLN A 48 -5.51 -13.48 22.16
CA GLN A 48 -4.91 -13.70 23.48
C GLN A 48 -5.76 -13.14 24.62
N GLY A 49 -7.05 -12.88 24.40
CA GLY A 49 -7.96 -12.39 25.43
C GLY A 49 -7.74 -10.91 25.77
N ARG A 50 -7.32 -10.09 24.80
CA ARG A 50 -6.97 -8.66 24.98
C ARG A 50 -5.73 -8.48 25.84
N SER A 51 -4.73 -9.33 25.60
CA SER A 51 -3.43 -9.29 26.25
C SER A 51 -2.33 -9.48 25.22
N TRP A 52 -1.15 -8.96 25.50
CA TRP A 52 0.06 -9.23 24.71
C TRP A 52 0.83 -10.46 25.23
N GLY A 53 0.27 -11.19 26.19
CA GLY A 53 0.91 -12.37 26.77
C GLY A 53 2.23 -12.04 27.47
N SER A 54 3.04 -13.08 27.68
CA SER A 54 4.37 -12.98 28.32
C SER A 54 5.39 -12.22 27.48
N ASP A 55 5.26 -12.30 26.16
CA ASP A 55 6.29 -11.84 25.22
C ASP A 55 6.23 -10.32 25.00
N GLY A 56 5.09 -9.71 25.31
CA GLY A 56 4.86 -8.28 25.19
C GLY A 56 4.65 -7.79 23.74
N PRO A 57 4.17 -6.54 23.57
CA PRO A 57 3.73 -6.03 22.27
C PRO A 57 4.86 -5.94 21.24
N LYS A 58 6.08 -5.55 21.65
CA LYS A 58 7.22 -5.40 20.75
C LYS A 58 7.62 -6.73 20.10
N THR A 59 7.73 -7.78 20.91
CA THR A 59 8.12 -9.11 20.46
C THR A 59 7.08 -9.69 19.50
N ILE A 60 5.79 -9.55 19.83
CA ILE A 60 4.70 -10.01 18.97
C ILE A 60 4.71 -9.29 17.63
N VAL A 61 4.85 -7.96 17.62
CA VAL A 61 4.92 -7.20 16.36
C VAL A 61 6.14 -7.60 15.54
N GLN A 62 7.29 -7.83 16.18
CA GLN A 62 8.48 -8.31 15.48
C GLN A 62 8.25 -9.69 14.85
N GLN A 63 7.66 -10.63 15.59
CA GLN A 63 7.28 -11.94 15.06
C GLN A 63 6.33 -11.83 13.86
N ILE A 64 5.37 -10.89 13.89
CA ILE A 64 4.49 -10.65 12.74
C ILE A 64 5.32 -10.18 11.55
N LEU A 65 6.19 -9.18 11.73
CA LEU A 65 7.04 -8.66 10.66
C LEU A 65 7.98 -9.72 10.07
N ASP A 66 8.48 -10.63 10.91
CA ASP A 66 9.41 -11.70 10.50
C ASP A 66 8.71 -12.81 9.70
N ASN A 67 7.42 -13.05 9.95
CA ASN A 67 6.65 -14.12 9.29
C ASN A 67 5.81 -13.64 8.11
N VAL A 68 5.58 -12.34 8.00
CA VAL A 68 4.80 -11.76 6.91
C VAL A 68 5.65 -11.66 5.64
N ASP A 69 5.16 -12.24 4.54
CA ASP A 69 5.72 -12.01 3.21
C ASP A 69 5.36 -10.58 2.74
N LYS A 70 6.24 -9.65 3.08
CA LYS A 70 6.11 -8.23 2.73
C LYS A 70 6.00 -8.02 1.23
N ASP A 71 6.79 -8.74 0.43
CA ASP A 71 6.87 -8.50 -1.01
C ASP A 71 5.58 -8.95 -1.70
N SER A 72 5.02 -10.09 -1.29
CA SER A 72 3.71 -10.55 -1.76
C SER A 72 2.61 -9.53 -1.44
N ILE A 73 2.57 -8.98 -0.23
CA ILE A 73 1.55 -8.00 0.16
C ILE A 73 1.71 -6.69 -0.59
N LEU A 74 2.94 -6.21 -0.77
CA LEU A 74 3.21 -4.99 -1.53
C LEU A 74 2.85 -5.12 -3.01
N GLN A 75 3.09 -6.30 -3.60
CA GLN A 75 2.66 -6.60 -4.97
C GLN A 75 1.14 -6.60 -5.07
N GLN A 76 0.45 -7.36 -4.20
CA GLN A 76 -1.01 -7.39 -4.17
C GLN A 76 -1.61 -5.99 -4.00
N ALA A 77 -1.10 -5.21 -3.05
CA ALA A 77 -1.57 -3.86 -2.79
C ALA A 77 -1.34 -2.93 -3.98
N SER A 78 -0.16 -3.01 -4.61
CA SER A 78 0.16 -2.23 -5.81
C SER A 78 -0.80 -2.53 -6.95
N ASP A 79 -1.14 -3.80 -7.16
CA ASP A 79 -2.04 -4.22 -8.22
C ASP A 79 -3.49 -3.79 -7.95
N ASP A 80 -3.97 -3.94 -6.70
CA ASP A 80 -5.29 -3.46 -6.28
C ASP A 80 -5.42 -1.93 -6.49
N ILE A 81 -4.39 -1.17 -6.11
CA ILE A 81 -4.39 0.30 -6.30
C ILE A 81 -4.38 0.65 -7.78
N ARG A 82 -3.55 -0.02 -8.59
CA ARG A 82 -3.54 0.17 -10.04
C ARG A 82 -4.90 -0.13 -10.66
N GLN A 83 -5.57 -1.20 -10.24
CA GLN A 83 -6.92 -1.52 -10.71
C GLN A 83 -7.93 -0.44 -10.31
N ARG A 84 -7.94 -0.01 -9.04
CA ARG A 84 -8.84 1.06 -8.57
C ARG A 84 -8.65 2.36 -9.31
N LEU A 85 -7.40 2.76 -9.58
CA LEU A 85 -7.10 3.97 -10.34
C LEU A 85 -7.49 3.86 -11.82
N LYS A 86 -7.43 2.67 -12.41
CA LYS A 86 -7.96 2.43 -13.77
C LYS A 86 -9.49 2.55 -13.82
N LEU A 87 -10.19 2.10 -12.77
CA LEU A 87 -11.65 2.19 -12.65
C LEU A 87 -12.16 3.59 -12.28
N ALA A 88 -11.31 4.42 -11.66
CA ALA A 88 -11.61 5.80 -11.29
C ALA A 88 -11.45 6.80 -12.46
N LYS A 89 -11.12 6.32 -13.66
CA LYS A 89 -10.95 7.10 -14.89
C LYS A 89 -12.17 6.96 -15.78
#